data_AF-A0A9E3DI67-F1
#
_entry.id   AF-A0A9E3DI67-F1
#
_cell.length_a   1.000
_cell.length_b   1.000
_cell.length_c   1.000
_cell.angle_alpha   90.00
_cell.angle_beta   90.00
_cell.angle_gamma   90.00
#
_symmetry.space_group_name_H-M   'P 1'
#
loop_
_entity.id
_entity.type
_entity.pdbx_description
1 polymer ?
#
loop_
_entity_poly.entity_id
_entity_poly.type
_entity_poly.pdbx_seq_one_letter_code
_entity_poly.pdbx_strand_id
1 'polypeptide(L)'
;IIVVRRTKAEIVDMIRAWAALESMAARLITTIARKKDISALRDFFKDFDQERLPQDHVDEYSKANIAFHQALISLSESPTLVDMTNDILLHVRGYRQLTIGRTERIAASLPEHLAIIEALEERNTELAEKRARDHTLGLAAFVEAHGQEMV
;
A
#
# COMPACT_ATOMS: atom_id res chain seq x y z
N ILE A 1 -16.37 11.07 16.19
CA ILE A 1 -16.02 10.21 15.04
C ILE A 1 -16.71 8.87 15.27
N ILE A 2 -17.75 8.53 14.51
CA ILE A 2 -18.37 7.21 14.56
C ILE A 2 -17.51 6.30 13.69
N VAL A 3 -16.81 5.34 14.29
CA VAL A 3 -16.09 4.30 13.54
C VAL A 3 -17.12 3.26 13.13
N VAL A 4 -17.60 3.33 11.89
CA VAL A 4 -18.48 2.30 11.33
C VAL A 4 -17.65 1.03 11.16
N ARG A 5 -18.02 -0.05 11.86
CA ARG A 5 -17.45 -1.38 11.64
C ARG A 5 -17.82 -1.82 10.23
N ARG A 6 -16.82 -2.15 9.41
CA ARG A 6 -17.00 -2.67 8.05
C ARG A 6 -16.86 -4.18 8.07
N THR A 7 -17.71 -4.85 7.32
CA THR A 7 -17.58 -6.30 7.10
C THR A 7 -16.30 -6.61 6.32
N LYS A 8 -15.87 -7.89 6.38
CA LYS A 8 -14.74 -8.36 5.56
C LYS A 8 -14.97 -8.08 4.06
N ALA A 9 -16.18 -8.33 3.56
CA ALA A 9 -16.52 -8.12 2.16
C ALA A 9 -16.39 -6.65 1.74
N GLU A 10 -16.88 -5.72 2.56
CA GLU A 10 -16.71 -4.28 2.32
C GLU A 10 -15.23 -3.89 2.30
N ILE A 11 -14.42 -4.40 3.22
CA ILE A 11 -12.98 -4.10 3.25
C ILE A 11 -12.28 -4.63 1.99
N VAL A 12 -12.59 -5.84 1.56
CA VAL A 12 -12.04 -6.41 0.32
C VAL A 12 -12.44 -5.56 -0.89
N ASP A 13 -13.69 -5.11 -0.98
CA ASP A 13 -14.17 -4.23 -2.05
C ASP A 13 -13.44 -2.89 -2.07
N MET A 14 -13.25 -2.28 -0.89
CA MET A 14 -12.48 -1.04 -0.74
C MET A 14 -11.01 -1.21 -1.17
N ILE A 15 -10.37 -2.34 -0.84
CA ILE A 15 -9.00 -2.63 -1.27
C ILE A 15 -8.93 -2.78 -2.80
N ARG A 16 -9.94 -3.38 -3.44
CA ARG A 16 -10.02 -3.47 -4.92
C ARG A 16 -10.14 -2.08 -5.56
N ALA A 17 -10.93 -1.19 -4.98
CA ALA A 17 -11.01 0.21 -5.41
C ALA A 17 -9.65 0.93 -5.24
N TRP A 18 -8.99 0.75 -4.08
CA TRP A 18 -7.65 1.28 -3.85
C TRP A 18 -6.64 0.77 -4.87
N ALA A 19 -6.68 -0.52 -5.24
CA ALA A 19 -5.78 -1.06 -6.26
C ALA A 19 -5.90 -0.32 -7.60
N ALA A 20 -7.11 0.08 -8.01
CA ALA A 20 -7.32 0.86 -9.22
C ALA A 20 -6.76 2.29 -9.09
N LEU A 21 -6.99 2.96 -7.95
CA LEU A 21 -6.51 4.32 -7.70
C LEU A 21 -4.99 4.39 -7.62
N GLU A 22 -4.36 3.46 -6.90
CA GLU A 22 -2.92 3.41 -6.73
C GLU A 22 -2.19 3.03 -8.02
N SER A 23 -2.80 2.13 -8.81
CA SER A 23 -2.34 1.80 -10.17
C SER A 23 -2.30 3.03 -11.07
N MET A 24 -3.35 3.87 -11.04
CA MET A 24 -3.38 5.12 -11.79
C MET A 24 -2.36 6.13 -11.25
N ALA A 25 -2.22 6.23 -9.92
CA ALA A 25 -1.20 7.07 -9.30
C ALA A 25 0.21 6.68 -9.80
N ALA A 26 0.54 5.38 -9.79
CA ALA A 26 1.82 4.88 -10.29
C ALA A 26 2.09 5.28 -11.76
N ARG A 27 1.07 5.17 -12.63
CA ARG A 27 1.15 5.64 -14.02
C ARG A 27 1.42 7.15 -14.13
N LEU A 28 0.79 7.97 -13.29
CA LEU A 28 1.01 9.42 -13.34
C LEU A 28 2.43 9.77 -12.86
N ILE A 29 2.89 9.15 -11.76
CA ILE A 29 4.21 9.37 -11.17
C ILE A 29 5.32 9.16 -12.19
N THR A 30 5.25 8.12 -13.03
CA THR A 30 6.28 7.87 -14.05
C THR A 30 6.38 9.00 -15.07
N THR A 31 5.33 9.78 -15.30
CA THR A 31 5.34 10.86 -16.29
C THR A 31 5.64 12.24 -15.72
N ILE A 32 5.29 12.51 -14.46
CA ILE A 32 5.38 13.87 -13.88
C ILE A 32 6.36 14.00 -12.71
N ALA A 33 6.51 12.99 -11.86
CA ALA A 33 7.22 13.15 -10.59
C ALA A 33 8.72 13.34 -10.83
N ARG A 34 9.43 14.09 -9.97
CA ARG A 34 10.88 14.26 -10.11
C ARG A 34 11.61 13.00 -9.65
N LYS A 35 12.72 12.65 -10.30
CA LYS A 35 13.52 11.46 -9.95
C LYS A 35 13.90 11.41 -8.46
N LYS A 36 14.28 12.56 -7.88
CA LYS A 36 14.63 12.66 -6.46
C LYS A 36 13.46 12.30 -5.52
N ASP A 37 12.24 12.62 -5.91
CA ASP A 37 11.06 12.39 -5.07
C ASP A 37 10.66 10.91 -5.12
N ILE A 38 10.83 10.26 -6.28
CA ILE A 38 10.65 8.81 -6.42
C ILE A 38 11.70 8.07 -5.59
N SER A 39 12.98 8.44 -5.69
CA SER A 39 14.03 7.77 -4.92
C SER A 39 13.87 7.95 -3.40
N ALA A 40 13.30 9.07 -2.95
CA ALA A 40 12.97 9.28 -1.54
C ALA A 40 11.93 8.28 -0.99
N LEU A 41 11.17 7.58 -1.85
CA LEU A 41 10.28 6.50 -1.41
C LEU A 41 11.04 5.34 -0.75
N ARG A 42 12.33 5.15 -1.07
CA ARG A 42 13.17 4.12 -0.43
C ARG A 42 13.41 4.42 1.05
N ASP A 43 13.39 5.69 1.44
CA ASP A 43 13.69 6.10 2.81
C ASP A 43 12.66 5.59 3.83
N PHE A 44 11.44 5.26 3.39
CA PHE A 44 10.42 4.63 4.24
C PHE A 44 10.84 3.24 4.72
N PHE A 45 11.70 2.54 3.97
CA PHE A 45 12.06 1.15 4.24
C PHE A 45 13.54 0.95 4.54
N LYS A 46 14.34 2.02 4.61
CA LYS A 46 15.80 1.95 4.79
C LYS A 46 16.26 1.24 6.06
N ASP A 47 15.41 1.20 7.08
CA ASP A 47 15.70 0.56 8.36
C ASP A 47 15.31 -0.93 8.37
N PHE A 48 14.84 -1.50 7.25
CA PHE A 48 14.48 -2.90 7.14
C PHE A 48 15.38 -3.62 6.13
N ASP A 49 16.02 -4.70 6.59
CA ASP A 49 16.95 -5.50 5.81
C ASP A 49 16.96 -6.96 6.31
N GLN A 50 18.00 -7.72 5.96
CA GLN A 50 18.14 -9.13 6.37
C GLN A 50 18.35 -9.31 7.88
N GLU A 51 18.85 -8.29 8.57
CA GLU A 51 19.12 -8.30 10.02
C GLU A 51 17.94 -7.70 10.80
N ARG A 52 17.19 -6.80 10.16
CA ARG A 52 16.00 -6.14 10.73
C ARG A 52 14.75 -6.41 9.90
N LEU A 53 14.19 -7.60 10.10
CA LEU A 53 13.06 -8.08 9.30
C LEU A 53 11.75 -7.34 9.64
N PRO A 54 10.93 -6.95 8.64
CA PRO A 54 9.65 -6.28 8.86
C PRO A 54 8.70 -7.01 9.81
N GLN A 55 8.68 -8.34 9.75
CA GLN A 55 7.77 -9.16 10.53
C GLN A 55 8.11 -9.25 12.02
N ASP A 56 9.33 -8.87 12.40
CA ASP A 56 9.77 -8.77 13.80
C ASP A 56 9.53 -7.36 14.38
N HIS A 57 9.23 -6.39 13.50
CA HIS A 57 9.03 -4.97 13.81
C HIS A 57 7.71 -4.45 13.22
N VAL A 58 6.64 -5.18 13.53
CA VAL A 58 5.32 -5.05 12.90
C VAL A 58 4.74 -3.64 12.99
N ASP A 59 4.89 -2.96 14.13
CA ASP A 59 4.28 -1.65 14.35
C ASP A 59 5.06 -0.53 13.65
N GLU A 60 6.39 -0.56 13.70
CA GLU A 60 7.25 0.33 12.94
C GLU A 60 7.03 0.15 11.43
N TYR A 61 7.03 -1.09 10.94
CA TYR A 61 6.81 -1.37 9.53
C TYR A 61 5.42 -0.94 9.09
N SER A 62 4.38 -1.14 9.92
CA SER A 62 3.03 -0.72 9.56
C SER A 62 2.88 0.80 9.47
N LYS A 63 3.58 1.55 10.32
CA LYS A 63 3.64 3.03 10.21
C LYS A 63 4.35 3.46 8.92
N ALA A 64 5.52 2.86 8.64
CA ALA A 64 6.28 3.12 7.41
C ALA A 64 5.47 2.78 6.15
N ASN A 65 4.79 1.63 6.13
CA ASN A 65 3.96 1.18 5.03
C ASN A 65 2.82 2.17 4.71
N ILE A 66 2.08 2.64 5.73
CA ILE A 66 1.01 3.62 5.52
C ILE A 66 1.59 4.92 4.96
N ALA A 67 2.70 5.40 5.54
CA ALA A 67 3.35 6.63 5.11
C ALA A 67 3.89 6.53 3.67
N PHE A 68 4.42 5.36 3.29
CA PHE A 68 4.85 5.06 1.92
C PHE A 68 3.70 5.20 0.92
N HIS A 69 2.55 4.55 1.17
CA HIS A 69 1.40 4.63 0.26
C HIS A 69 0.88 6.07 0.14
N GLN A 70 0.76 6.80 1.25
CA GLN A 70 0.35 8.21 1.24
C GLN A 70 1.32 9.09 0.44
N ALA A 71 2.63 8.88 0.60
CA ALA A 71 3.66 9.60 -0.15
C ALA A 71 3.59 9.26 -1.64
N LEU A 72 3.52 7.97 -1.99
CA LEU A 72 3.41 7.50 -3.38
C LEU A 72 2.21 8.15 -4.07
N ILE A 73 1.02 8.10 -3.47
CA ILE A 73 -0.19 8.69 -4.08
C ILE A 73 -0.06 10.20 -4.21
N SER A 74 0.58 10.88 -3.26
CA SER A 74 0.82 12.32 -3.34
C SER A 74 1.73 12.71 -4.52
N LEU A 75 2.66 11.84 -4.93
CA LEU A 75 3.51 12.07 -6.10
C LEU A 75 2.73 12.00 -7.43
N SER A 76 1.47 11.54 -7.43
CA SER A 76 0.62 11.57 -8.63
C SER A 76 0.13 12.98 -8.98
N GLU A 77 0.34 13.96 -8.11
CA GLU A 77 -0.15 15.34 -8.22
C GLU A 77 -1.66 15.44 -8.55
N SER A 78 -2.43 14.42 -8.19
CA SER A 78 -3.87 14.37 -8.36
C SER A 78 -4.57 14.47 -7.00
N PRO A 79 -5.10 15.65 -6.64
CA PRO A 79 -5.84 15.82 -5.38
C PRO A 79 -6.98 14.82 -5.23
N THR A 80 -7.69 14.52 -6.33
CA THR A 80 -8.76 13.53 -6.33
C THR A 80 -8.28 12.13 -5.95
N LEU A 81 -7.14 11.67 -6.48
CA LEU A 81 -6.59 10.35 -6.11
C LEU A 81 -6.14 10.33 -4.64
N VAL A 82 -5.55 11.43 -4.16
CA VAL A 82 -5.12 11.58 -2.77
C VAL A 82 -6.32 11.48 -1.82
N ASP A 83 -7.38 12.25 -2.07
CA ASP A 83 -8.55 12.31 -1.19
C ASP A 83 -9.28 10.95 -1.15
N MET A 84 -9.59 10.39 -2.32
CA MET A 84 -10.29 9.10 -2.42
C MET A 84 -9.51 7.97 -1.76
N THR A 85 -8.18 7.96 -1.89
CA THR A 85 -7.37 6.89 -1.32
C THR A 85 -7.17 7.06 0.18
N ASN A 86 -7.02 8.30 0.69
CA ASN A 86 -6.92 8.55 2.12
C ASN A 86 -8.17 8.12 2.88
N ASP A 87 -9.35 8.36 2.31
CA ASP A 87 -10.61 7.89 2.86
C ASP A 87 -10.66 6.35 2.94
N ILE A 88 -10.20 5.66 1.89
CA ILE A 88 -10.12 4.19 1.89
C ILE A 88 -9.11 3.69 2.94
N LEU A 89 -7.92 4.27 3.00
CA LEU A 89 -6.86 3.87 3.92
C LEU A 89 -7.28 4.01 5.39
N LEU A 90 -8.10 5.01 5.72
CA LEU A 90 -8.68 5.17 7.06
C LEU A 90 -9.51 3.96 7.49
N HIS A 91 -10.36 3.45 6.60
CA HIS A 91 -11.19 2.29 6.86
C HIS A 91 -10.39 0.97 6.89
N VAL A 92 -9.46 0.79 5.94
CA VAL A 92 -8.61 -0.42 5.87
C VAL A 92 -7.68 -0.51 7.08
N ARG A 93 -7.15 0.63 7.58
CA ARG A 93 -6.29 0.66 8.78
C ARG A 93 -7.01 0.13 10.02
N GLY A 94 -8.28 0.51 10.22
CA GLY A 94 -9.08 0.02 11.34
C GLY A 94 -9.29 -1.50 11.30
N TYR A 95 -9.47 -2.06 10.10
CA TYR A 95 -9.63 -3.51 9.92
C TYR A 95 -8.31 -4.28 10.12
N ARG A 96 -7.18 -3.77 9.61
CA ARG A 96 -5.85 -4.42 9.74
C ARG A 96 -5.41 -4.63 11.19
N GLN A 97 -5.90 -3.83 12.14
CA GLN A 97 -5.60 -4.02 13.56
C GLN A 97 -6.28 -5.26 14.17
N LEU A 98 -7.27 -5.83 13.48
CA LEU A 98 -8.12 -6.91 13.98
C LEU A 98 -7.87 -8.27 13.28
N THR A 99 -6.92 -8.35 12.34
CA THR A 99 -6.75 -9.52 11.47
C THR A 99 -5.57 -10.42 11.84
N ILE A 100 -5.80 -11.75 11.82
CA ILE A 100 -4.77 -12.80 11.97
C ILE A 100 -3.96 -12.93 10.67
N GLY A 101 -2.67 -13.28 10.76
CA GLY A 101 -1.78 -13.50 9.59
C GLY A 101 -0.97 -12.28 9.14
N ARG A 102 -0.97 -11.20 9.92
CA ARG A 102 -0.24 -9.94 9.65
C ARG A 102 1.25 -10.15 9.32
N THR A 103 1.90 -11.10 9.98
CA THR A 103 3.33 -11.44 9.83
C THR A 103 3.69 -11.92 8.42
N GLU A 104 2.93 -12.86 7.85
CA GLU A 104 3.19 -13.40 6.51
C GLU A 104 2.98 -12.35 5.42
N ARG A 105 1.88 -11.58 5.53
CA ARG A 105 1.62 -10.49 4.59
C ARG A 105 2.70 -9.41 4.64
N ILE A 106 3.20 -9.08 5.84
CA ILE A 106 4.29 -8.11 6.04
C ILE A 106 5.59 -8.60 5.41
N ALA A 107 5.95 -9.86 5.60
CA ALA A 107 7.15 -10.44 4.99
C ALA A 107 7.09 -10.38 3.45
N ALA A 108 5.89 -10.57 2.88
CA ALA A 108 5.68 -10.46 1.43
C ALA A 108 5.62 -9.01 0.90
N SER A 109 5.19 -8.02 1.70
CA SER A 109 4.95 -6.66 1.18
C SER A 109 6.21 -5.86 0.90
N LEU A 110 7.27 -6.02 1.70
CA LEU A 110 8.50 -5.24 1.49
C LEU A 110 9.12 -5.44 0.09
N PRO A 111 9.38 -6.67 -0.39
CA PRO A 111 9.91 -6.85 -1.74
C PRO A 111 8.95 -6.34 -2.82
N GLU A 112 7.64 -6.39 -2.60
CA GLU A 112 6.65 -5.81 -3.54
C GLU A 112 6.77 -4.28 -3.60
N HIS A 113 6.91 -3.59 -2.46
CA HIS A 113 7.10 -2.13 -2.43
C HIS A 113 8.39 -1.71 -3.13
N LEU A 114 9.49 -2.43 -2.90
CA LEU A 114 10.77 -2.15 -3.55
C LEU A 114 10.69 -2.34 -5.07
N ALA A 115 9.96 -3.35 -5.54
CA ALA A 115 9.74 -3.57 -6.97
C ALA A 115 8.85 -2.50 -7.62
N ILE A 116 7.90 -1.92 -6.88
CA ILE A 116 7.13 -0.75 -7.35
C ILE A 116 8.07 0.45 -7.51
N ILE A 117 8.88 0.74 -6.49
CA ILE A 117 9.84 1.86 -6.51
C ILE A 117 10.80 1.72 -7.69
N GLU A 118 11.36 0.52 -7.89
CA GLU A 118 12.26 0.24 -9.02
C GLU A 118 11.60 0.56 -10.37
N ALA A 119 10.37 0.07 -10.60
CA ALA A 119 9.65 0.34 -11.84
C ALA A 119 9.36 1.85 -12.04
N LEU A 120 9.10 2.59 -10.96
CA LEU A 120 8.94 4.05 -10.99
C LEU A 120 10.27 4.76 -11.31
N GLU A 121 11.38 4.33 -10.72
CA GLU A 121 12.73 4.87 -10.95
C GLU A 121 13.17 4.67 -12.41
N GLU A 122 12.82 3.52 -13.00
CA GLU A 122 13.04 3.18 -14.40
C GLU A 122 12.09 3.88 -15.37
N ARG A 123 11.05 4.55 -14.87
CA ARG A 123 9.98 5.16 -15.68
C ARG A 123 9.23 4.15 -16.54
N ASN A 124 9.21 2.89 -16.12
CA ASN A 124 8.48 1.83 -16.79
C ASN A 124 7.01 1.88 -16.37
N THR A 125 6.22 2.70 -17.08
CA THR A 125 4.83 3.02 -16.74
C THR A 125 3.95 1.79 -16.60
N GLU A 126 3.98 0.89 -17.59
CA GLU A 126 3.16 -0.31 -17.62
C GLU A 126 3.55 -1.27 -16.49
N LEU A 127 4.85 -1.39 -16.19
CA LEU A 127 5.32 -2.23 -15.09
C LEU A 127 4.95 -1.63 -13.74
N ALA A 128 5.14 -0.32 -13.53
CA ALA A 128 4.80 0.36 -12.29
C ALA A 128 3.30 0.25 -11.98
N GLU A 129 2.46 0.51 -12.98
CA GLU A 129 1.00 0.34 -12.92
C GLU A 129 0.64 -1.10 -12.50
N LYS A 130 1.20 -2.09 -13.20
CA LYS A 130 0.95 -3.51 -12.91
C LYS A 130 1.40 -3.90 -11.49
N ARG A 131 2.60 -3.50 -11.07
CA ARG A 131 3.18 -3.84 -9.76
C ARG A 131 2.35 -3.24 -8.63
N ALA A 132 1.95 -1.98 -8.74
CA ALA A 132 1.11 -1.30 -7.77
C ALA A 132 -0.26 -1.98 -7.63
N ARG A 133 -0.91 -2.27 -8.77
CA ARG A 133 -2.19 -2.99 -8.78
C ARG A 133 -2.09 -4.38 -8.15
N ASP A 134 -1.12 -5.18 -8.57
CA ASP A 134 -0.97 -6.56 -8.12
C ASP A 134 -0.63 -6.64 -6.62
N HIS A 135 0.20 -5.71 -6.11
CA HIS A 135 0.50 -5.58 -4.69
C HIS A 135 -0.77 -5.39 -3.84
N THR A 136 -1.64 -4.47 -4.26
CA THR A 136 -2.85 -4.11 -3.53
C THR A 136 -3.95 -5.16 -3.70
N LEU A 137 -4.06 -5.79 -4.87
CA LEU A 137 -4.92 -6.97 -5.04
C LEU A 137 -4.43 -8.18 -4.24
N GLY A 138 -3.13 -8.35 -4.07
CA GLY A 138 -2.55 -9.37 -3.19
C GLY A 138 -3.00 -9.19 -1.74
N LEU A 139 -3.12 -7.93 -1.27
CA LEU A 139 -3.73 -7.64 0.03
C LEU A 139 -5.21 -8.03 0.08
N ALA A 140 -5.99 -7.74 -0.98
CA ALA A 140 -7.41 -8.12 -1.03
C ALA A 140 -7.57 -9.64 -0.91
N ALA A 141 -6.80 -10.41 -1.70
CA ALA A 141 -6.80 -11.88 -1.64
C ALA A 141 -6.38 -12.40 -0.26
N PHE A 142 -5.36 -11.77 0.35
CA PHE A 142 -4.92 -12.13 1.69
C PHE A 142 -6.03 -11.92 2.73
N VAL A 143 -6.71 -10.76 2.70
CA VAL A 143 -7.82 -10.45 3.61
C VAL A 143 -9.02 -11.38 3.35
N GLU A 144 -9.30 -11.74 2.11
CA GLU A 144 -10.38 -12.67 1.78
C GLU A 144 -10.16 -14.05 2.42
N ALA A 145 -8.92 -14.55 2.35
CA ALA A 145 -8.51 -15.86 2.86
C ALA A 145 -8.29 -15.91 4.38
N HIS A 146 -7.73 -14.86 4.99
CA HIS A 146 -7.31 -14.87 6.40
C HIS A 146 -8.10 -13.90 7.29
N GLY A 147 -8.92 -13.04 6.69
CA GLY A 147 -9.75 -12.07 7.39
C GLY A 147 -10.81 -12.73 8.26
N GLN A 148 -10.88 -12.32 9.53
CA GLN A 148 -11.99 -12.66 10.39
C GLN A 148 -13.21 -11.79 10.07
N GLU A 149 -14.40 -12.36 10.21
CA GLU A 149 -15.62 -11.57 10.21
C GLU A 149 -15.66 -10.71 11.47
N MET A 150 -16.01 -9.43 11.29
CA MET A 150 -16.27 -8.56 12.42
C MET A 150 -17.66 -8.89 12.95
N VAL A 151 -17.73 -9.49 14.14
CA VAL A 151 -18.98 -9.66 14.91
C VAL A 151 -19.42 -8.31 15.47
#